data_AF-A0AB34I0A9-F1
#
_entry.id   AF-A0AB34I0A9-F1
#
_cell.length_a   1.000
_cell.length_b   1.000
_cell.length_c   1.000
_cell.angle_alpha   90.00
_cell.angle_beta   90.00
_cell.angle_gamma   90.00
#
_symmetry.space_group_name_H-M   'P 1'
#
loop_
_entity.id
_entity.type
_entity.pdbx_description
1 polymer ?
#
loop_
_entity_poly.entity_id
_entity_poly.type
_entity_poly.pdbx_seq_one_letter_code
_entity_poly.pdbx_strand_id
1 'polypeptide(L)'
;MSFPKYKPSRLATLPTTLDPAEYNISPETRKAQAERLAIRSRLKREYLLQYNDPSRRGVIVSEGPAGGNRGARVGTVPSGWAAQT
;
A
#
# COMPACT_ATOMS: atom_id res chain seq x y z
N MET A 1 -24.47 1.71 37.94
CA MET A 1 -23.01 1.47 37.97
C MET A 1 -22.48 1.69 36.55
N SER A 2 -21.36 2.39 36.38
CA SER A 2 -20.77 2.69 35.06
C SER A 2 -19.45 1.93 34.89
N PHE A 3 -19.15 1.49 33.68
CA PHE A 3 -17.89 0.83 33.35
C PHE A 3 -16.75 1.86 33.26
N PRO A 4 -15.51 1.51 33.68
CA PRO A 4 -14.36 2.39 33.56
C PRO A 4 -14.03 2.66 32.07
N LYS A 5 -13.81 3.94 31.72
CA LYS A 5 -13.50 4.36 30.35
C LYS A 5 -12.05 4.01 30.00
N TYR A 6 -11.85 3.41 28.82
CA TYR A 6 -10.53 3.08 28.29
C TYR A 6 -9.69 4.34 28.06
N LYS A 7 -8.41 4.29 28.43
CA LYS A 7 -7.44 5.38 28.25
C LYS A 7 -6.32 4.92 27.30
N PRO A 8 -6.30 5.38 26.04
CA PRO A 8 -5.24 5.01 25.11
C PRO A 8 -3.90 5.63 25.53
N SER A 9 -2.81 4.98 25.17
CA SER A 9 -1.44 5.48 25.31
C SER A 9 -0.67 5.31 23.99
N ARG A 10 0.54 5.88 23.88
CA ARG A 10 1.36 5.76 22.68
C ARG A 10 1.67 4.31 22.28
N LEU A 11 1.79 3.41 23.26
CA LEU A 11 2.07 1.99 23.03
C LEU A 11 0.80 1.12 23.11
N ALA A 12 -0.35 1.71 23.47
CA ALA A 12 -1.63 1.03 23.59
C ALA A 12 -2.72 1.87 22.92
N THR A 13 -2.90 1.66 21.61
CA THR A 13 -3.89 2.39 20.81
C THR A 13 -5.31 2.12 21.27
N LEU A 14 -6.24 2.99 20.89
CA LEU A 14 -7.66 2.80 21.11
C LEU A 14 -8.16 1.60 20.27
N PRO A 15 -8.88 0.63 20.86
CA PRO A 15 -9.55 -0.41 20.10
C PRO A 15 -10.52 0.22 19.10
N THR A 16 -10.58 -0.33 17.88
CA THR A 16 -11.42 0.20 16.80
C THR A 16 -12.90 0.28 17.20
N THR A 17 -13.39 -0.66 17.99
CA THR A 17 -14.79 -0.69 18.47
C THR A 17 -15.14 0.39 19.48
N LEU A 18 -14.14 1.00 20.13
CA LEU A 18 -14.31 2.11 21.08
C LEU A 18 -14.08 3.48 20.42
N ASP A 19 -13.61 3.51 19.17
CA ASP A 19 -13.50 4.75 18.42
C ASP A 19 -14.90 5.24 18.00
N PRO A 20 -15.37 6.41 18.47
CA PRO A 20 -16.66 6.93 18.04
C PRO A 20 -16.72 7.19 16.53
N ALA A 21 -15.58 7.41 15.87
CA ALA A 21 -15.52 7.60 14.43
C ALA A 21 -15.85 6.32 13.64
N GLU A 22 -15.70 5.14 14.24
CA GLU A 22 -16.02 3.85 13.61
C GLU A 22 -17.50 3.75 13.25
N TYR A 23 -18.37 4.32 14.08
CA TYR A 23 -19.83 4.32 13.87
C TYR A 23 -20.31 5.54 13.08
N ASN A 24 -19.42 6.33 12.48
CA ASN A 24 -19.81 7.47 11.68
C ASN A 24 -20.43 7.00 10.35
N ILE A 25 -21.69 7.39 10.11
CA ILE A 25 -22.48 6.96 8.94
C ILE A 25 -22.60 8.09 7.90
N SER A 26 -21.76 9.13 7.98
CA SER A 26 -21.83 10.25 7.03
C SER A 26 -21.58 9.78 5.58
N PRO A 27 -22.23 10.40 4.59
CA PRO A 27 -22.02 10.05 3.19
C PRO A 27 -20.56 10.30 2.74
N GLU A 28 -19.87 11.28 3.33
CA GLU A 28 -18.47 11.58 3.02
C GLU A 28 -17.54 10.47 3.51
N THR A 29 -17.76 9.96 4.73
CA THR A 29 -16.96 8.83 5.25
C THR A 29 -17.12 7.57 4.40
N ARG A 30 -18.34 7.30 3.92
CA ARG A 30 -18.60 6.20 2.99
C ARG A 30 -17.87 6.36 1.65
N LYS A 31 -17.86 7.58 1.09
CA LYS A 31 -17.09 7.88 -0.14
C LYS A 31 -15.59 7.65 0.09
N ALA A 32 -15.03 8.20 1.16
CA ALA A 32 -13.61 8.02 1.49
C ALA A 32 -13.24 6.54 1.71
N GLN A 33 -14.12 5.76 2.36
CA GLN A 33 -13.94 4.31 2.52
C GLN A 33 -13.98 3.58 1.16
N ALA A 34 -14.94 3.92 0.30
CA ALA A 34 -15.07 3.33 -1.04
C ALA A 34 -13.85 3.65 -1.92
N GLU A 35 -13.34 4.88 -1.88
CA GLU A 35 -12.13 5.30 -2.60
C GLU A 35 -10.90 4.54 -2.13
N ARG A 36 -10.70 4.42 -0.80
CA ARG A 36 -9.63 3.59 -0.21
C ARG A 36 -9.75 2.14 -0.64
N LEU A 37 -10.98 1.60 -0.68
CA LEU A 37 -11.23 0.23 -1.13
C LEU A 37 -10.93 0.06 -2.63
N ALA A 38 -11.31 1.02 -3.46
CA ALA A 38 -11.01 1.01 -4.89
C ALA A 38 -9.51 0.95 -5.13
N ILE A 39 -8.73 1.82 -4.46
CA ILE A 39 -7.25 1.79 -4.52
C ILE A 39 -6.72 0.42 -4.07
N ARG A 40 -7.19 -0.09 -2.93
CA ARG A 40 -6.76 -1.40 -2.40
C ARG A 40 -7.06 -2.55 -3.37
N SER A 41 -8.24 -2.54 -4.00
CA SER A 41 -8.66 -3.58 -4.95
C SER A 41 -7.83 -3.54 -6.24
N ARG A 42 -7.54 -2.33 -6.74
CA ARG A 42 -6.70 -2.13 -7.93
C ARG A 42 -5.30 -2.68 -7.69
N LEU A 43 -4.66 -2.26 -6.61
CA LEU A 43 -3.30 -2.71 -6.25
C LEU A 43 -3.25 -4.23 -6.02
N LYS A 44 -4.27 -4.79 -5.36
CA LYS A 44 -4.38 -6.24 -5.16
C LYS A 44 -4.50 -6.98 -6.49
N ARG A 45 -5.27 -6.45 -7.44
CA ARG A 45 -5.41 -7.03 -8.78
C ARG A 45 -4.08 -7.00 -9.55
N GLU A 46 -3.40 -5.85 -9.55
CA GLU A 46 -2.09 -5.68 -10.21
C GLU A 46 -1.07 -6.70 -9.67
N TYR A 47 -1.02 -6.89 -8.35
CA TYR A 47 -0.17 -7.91 -7.72
C TYR A 47 -0.57 -9.33 -8.14
N LEU A 48 -1.86 -9.67 -8.08
CA LEU A 48 -2.32 -11.03 -8.39
C LEU A 48 -2.13 -11.43 -9.85
N LEU A 49 -2.22 -10.47 -10.79
CA LEU A 49 -1.93 -10.74 -12.20
C LEU A 49 -0.48 -11.15 -12.41
N GLN A 50 0.46 -10.52 -11.70
CA GLN A 50 1.86 -10.91 -11.74
C GLN A 50 2.11 -12.21 -10.97
N TYR A 51 1.49 -12.38 -9.80
CA TYR A 51 1.70 -13.55 -8.96
C TYR A 51 1.20 -14.85 -9.57
N ASN A 52 0.05 -14.81 -10.24
CA ASN A 52 -0.58 -16.00 -10.80
C ASN A 52 -0.08 -16.36 -12.21
N ASP A 53 0.90 -15.64 -12.77
CA ASP A 53 1.45 -15.94 -14.10
C ASP A 53 2.39 -17.17 -14.02
N PRO A 54 2.04 -18.30 -14.67
CA PRO A 54 2.83 -19.53 -14.61
C PRO A 54 4.18 -19.42 -15.33
N SER A 55 4.34 -18.43 -16.21
CA SER A 55 5.58 -18.20 -16.95
C SER A 55 6.60 -17.37 -16.14
N ARG A 56 6.16 -16.77 -15.04
CA ARG A 56 6.96 -15.84 -14.26
C ARG A 56 8.02 -16.56 -13.44
N ARG A 57 9.28 -16.20 -13.65
CA ARG A 57 10.44 -16.71 -12.91
C ARG A 57 11.19 -15.54 -12.27
N GLY A 58 10.76 -15.09 -11.08
CA GLY A 58 11.40 -13.98 -10.35
C GLY A 58 10.61 -13.45 -9.15
N VAL A 59 11.14 -12.47 -8.42
CA VAL A 59 10.47 -11.81 -7.27
C VAL A 59 9.53 -10.71 -7.76
N ILE A 60 8.35 -10.55 -7.15
CA ILE A 60 7.44 -9.43 -7.45
C ILE A 60 7.97 -8.17 -6.79
N VAL A 61 8.46 -7.24 -7.61
CA VAL A 61 8.85 -5.91 -7.15
C VAL A 61 7.62 -5.02 -7.23
N SER A 62 7.21 -4.44 -6.10
CA SER A 62 6.19 -3.39 -6.11
C SER A 62 6.83 -2.11 -6.65
N GLU A 63 6.53 -1.73 -7.90
CA GLU A 63 7.07 -0.53 -8.55
C GLU A 63 6.48 0.79 -7.99
N GLY A 64 5.60 0.71 -6.99
CA GLY A 64 5.03 1.88 -6.31
C GLY A 64 5.95 2.50 -5.26
N PRO A 65 5.66 3.74 -4.79
CA PRO A 65 6.53 4.49 -3.86
C PRO A 65 6.73 3.82 -2.50
N ALA A 66 5.92 2.82 -2.14
CA ALA A 66 6.08 2.01 -0.93
C ALA A 66 7.15 0.92 -1.07
N GLY A 67 7.45 0.47 -2.30
CA GLY A 67 8.57 -0.41 -2.61
C GLY A 67 9.82 0.41 -2.78
N GLY A 68 10.47 0.78 -1.68
CA GLY A 68 11.70 1.56 -1.68
C GLY A 68 12.85 0.86 -2.41
N ASN A 69 12.94 1.05 -3.72
CA ASN A 69 14.17 0.92 -4.51
C ASN A 69 14.36 2.23 -5.31
N ARG A 70 14.84 3.27 -4.63
CA ARG A 70 15.37 4.50 -5.25
C ARG A 70 16.79 4.30 -5.77
N GLY A 71 17.05 3.18 -6.45
CA GLY A 71 18.37 2.86 -6.99
C GLY A 71 18.25 1.78 -8.06
N ALA A 72 18.94 2.00 -9.18
CA ALA A 72 19.03 1.14 -10.35
C ALA A 72 17.82 1.16 -11.30
N ARG A 73 17.60 2.33 -11.95
CA ARG A 73 17.45 2.25 -13.41
C ARG A 73 18.78 1.68 -13.93
N VAL A 74 18.85 0.37 -14.14
CA VAL A 74 19.85 -0.20 -15.04
C VAL A 74 19.42 0.27 -16.42
N GLY A 75 19.90 1.46 -16.79
CA GLY A 75 19.81 1.93 -18.15
C GLY A 75 20.56 0.91 -19.00
N THR A 76 19.87 0.32 -19.96
CA THR A 76 20.53 -0.28 -21.12
C THR A 76 21.38 0.82 -21.73
N VAL A 77 22.69 0.76 -21.53
CA VAL A 77 23.65 1.65 -22.18
C VAL A 77 23.53 1.38 -23.68
N PRO A 78 23.20 2.39 -24.51
CA PRO A 78 23.29 2.21 -25.95
C PRO A 78 24.76 2.00 -26.30
N SER A 79 25.06 0.86 -26.92
CA SER A 79 26.34 0.53 -27.52
C SER A 79 26.74 1.59 -28.53
N GLY A 80 27.55 2.57 -28.14
CA GLY A 80 27.95 3.63 -29.07
C GLY A 80 29.06 4.58 -28.64
N TRP A 81 29.60 4.46 -27.43
CA TRP A 81 30.74 5.30 -27.02
C TRP A 81 31.95 4.40 -26.80
N ALA A 82 32.53 4.02 -27.93
CA ALA A 82 33.88 3.49 -27.99
C ALA A 82 34.88 4.58 -27.56
N ALA A 83 35.89 4.15 -26.82
CA ALA A 83 37.00 4.93 -26.34
C ALA A 83 37.57 5.87 -27.41
N GLN A 84 37.88 7.09 -27.00
CA GLN A 84 38.99 7.86 -27.57
C GLN A 84 39.94 8.17 -26.41
N THR A 85 41.15 7.65 -26.59
CA THR A 85 42.38 7.84 -25.84
C THR A 85 42.73 9.30 -25.60
#